data_AF-A0A2D6X2M6-F1
#
_entry.id   AF-A0A2D6X2M6-F1
#
_cell.length_a   1.000
_cell.length_b   1.000
_cell.length_c   1.000
_cell.angle_alpha   90.00
_cell.angle_beta   90.00
_cell.angle_gamma   90.00
#
_symmetry.space_group_name_H-M   'P 1'
#
loop_
_entity.id
_entity.type
_entity.pdbx_description
1 polymer ?
#
loop_
_entity_poly.entity_id
_entity_poly.type
_entity_poly.pdbx_seq_one_letter_code
_entity_poly.pdbx_strand_id
1 'polypeptide(L)'
;MADLHVLAQNGNIKGIKAALKNKRAFLSLDEDLGWSPLHYASNRSKAKAVQVMLDGGVSPNIKSNPPQKQKQNDWNLAIDNNGSQKNPIVYPMDVVEGPNRAKILSNLKKKGGKFYGNEMTLHHAVQMEDIDEIESG
;
A
#
# COMPACT_ATOMS: atom_id res chain seq x y z
N MET A 1 -21.90 7.56 3.05
CA MET A 1 -20.65 7.55 3.85
C MET A 1 -19.49 7.67 2.86
N ALA A 2 -18.52 8.55 3.09
CA ALA A 2 -17.38 8.67 2.19
C ALA A 2 -16.46 7.45 2.35
N ASP A 3 -16.12 6.79 1.25
CA ASP A 3 -15.22 5.64 1.28
C ASP A 3 -13.81 6.07 1.68
N LEU A 4 -13.21 5.37 2.66
CA LEU A 4 -11.87 5.65 3.15
C LEU A 4 -10.82 5.44 2.06
N HIS A 5 -11.04 4.49 1.14
CA HIS A 5 -10.15 4.26 0.01
C HIS A 5 -10.07 5.52 -0.86
N VAL A 6 -11.23 6.11 -1.19
CA VAL A 6 -11.30 7.36 -1.97
C VAL A 6 -10.68 8.54 -1.23
N LEU A 7 -10.94 8.67 0.08
CA LEU A 7 -10.33 9.73 0.89
C LEU A 7 -8.81 9.61 0.91
N ALA A 8 -8.28 8.39 1.02
CA ALA A 8 -6.85 8.12 1.00
C ALA A 8 -6.23 8.35 -0.38
N GLN A 9 -6.89 7.89 -1.43
CA GLN A 9 -6.49 8.07 -2.82
C GLN A 9 -6.39 9.57 -3.18
N ASN A 10 -7.38 10.35 -2.75
CA ASN A 10 -7.42 11.80 -2.97
C ASN A 10 -6.47 12.57 -2.02
N GLY A 11 -6.01 11.95 -0.94
CA GLY A 11 -5.22 12.60 0.10
C GLY A 11 -6.04 13.57 0.95
N ASN A 12 -7.34 13.31 1.14
CA ASN A 12 -8.23 14.16 1.93
C ASN A 12 -7.95 14.00 3.44
N ILE A 13 -7.06 14.85 3.94
CA ILE A 13 -6.61 14.84 5.34
C ILE A 13 -7.76 15.06 6.33
N LYS A 14 -8.75 15.90 6.00
CA LYS A 14 -9.87 16.18 6.92
C LYS A 14 -10.72 14.92 7.14
N GLY A 15 -11.05 14.22 6.06
CA GLY A 15 -11.78 12.95 6.13
C GLY A 15 -10.99 11.85 6.86
N ILE A 16 -9.69 11.75 6.56
CA ILE A 16 -8.80 10.79 7.24
C ILE A 16 -8.74 11.07 8.75
N LYS A 17 -8.57 12.33 9.16
CA LYS A 17 -8.55 12.70 10.59
C LYS A 17 -9.86 12.37 11.30
N ALA A 18 -11.00 12.55 10.64
CA ALA A 18 -12.28 12.15 11.19
C ALA A 18 -12.39 10.62 11.36
N ALA A 19 -11.91 9.88 10.37
CA ALA A 19 -11.90 8.42 10.36
C ALA A 19 -10.91 7.80 11.35
N LEU A 20 -9.83 8.51 11.73
CA LEU A 20 -8.84 8.05 12.72
C LEU A 20 -9.44 7.76 14.10
N LYS A 21 -10.65 8.26 14.39
CA LYS A 21 -11.43 7.83 15.58
C LYS A 21 -11.69 6.33 15.59
N ASN A 22 -11.80 5.70 14.42
CA ASN A 22 -11.95 4.26 14.26
C ASN A 22 -10.79 3.68 13.43
N LYS A 23 -9.67 3.40 14.11
CA LYS A 23 -8.45 2.85 13.48
C LYS A 23 -8.71 1.55 12.71
N ARG A 24 -9.68 0.73 13.14
CA ARG A 24 -10.05 -0.52 12.45
C ARG A 24 -10.59 -0.27 11.04
N ALA A 25 -11.17 0.90 10.78
CA ALA A 25 -11.68 1.23 9.46
C ALA A 25 -10.56 1.33 8.40
N PHE A 26 -9.31 1.61 8.81
CA PHE A 26 -8.14 1.61 7.91
C PHE A 26 -7.61 0.20 7.59
N LEU A 27 -8.10 -0.84 8.27
CA LEU A 27 -7.81 -2.23 7.95
C LEU A 27 -8.80 -2.81 6.93
N SER A 28 -9.83 -2.05 6.55
CA SER A 28 -10.74 -2.41 5.47
C SER A 28 -9.94 -2.59 4.19
N LEU A 29 -10.25 -3.64 3.44
CA LEU A 29 -9.68 -3.90 2.11
C LEU A 29 -10.78 -3.67 1.07
N ASP A 30 -10.41 -3.15 -0.09
CA ASP A 30 -11.30 -3.07 -1.23
C ASP A 30 -11.52 -4.44 -1.88
N GLU A 31 -12.56 -4.53 -2.71
CA GLU A 31 -12.89 -5.76 -3.43
C GLU A 31 -12.14 -5.90 -4.75
N ASP A 32 -11.63 -4.82 -5.34
CA ASP A 32 -10.97 -4.85 -6.65
C ASP A 32 -9.51 -5.31 -6.57
N LEU A 33 -8.75 -4.73 -5.62
CA LEU A 33 -7.32 -4.97 -5.46
C LEU A 33 -6.96 -5.64 -4.13
N GLY A 34 -7.91 -5.78 -3.21
CA GLY A 34 -7.64 -6.18 -1.84
C GLY A 34 -6.76 -5.18 -1.07
N TRP A 35 -6.76 -3.92 -1.45
CA TRP A 35 -5.94 -2.85 -0.92
C TRP A 35 -6.64 -2.11 0.21
N SER A 36 -5.87 -1.77 1.23
CA SER A 36 -6.33 -0.89 2.29
C SER A 36 -6.21 0.59 1.90
N PRO A 37 -6.88 1.52 2.62
CA PRO A 37 -6.70 2.95 2.42
C PRO A 37 -5.22 3.38 2.46
N LEU A 38 -4.39 2.73 3.30
CA LEU A 38 -2.96 3.05 3.37
C LEU A 38 -2.21 2.68 2.08
N HIS A 39 -2.58 1.59 1.40
CA HIS A 39 -2.01 1.23 0.10
C HIS A 39 -2.30 2.31 -0.94
N TYR A 40 -3.56 2.79 -1.02
CA TYR A 40 -3.92 3.86 -1.94
C TYR A 40 -3.18 5.17 -1.64
N ALA A 41 -3.04 5.54 -0.36
CA ALA A 41 -2.30 6.74 0.01
C ALA A 41 -0.81 6.62 -0.37
N SER A 42 -0.20 5.45 -0.16
CA SER A 42 1.17 5.15 -0.57
C SER A 42 1.35 5.19 -2.09
N ASN A 43 0.51 4.47 -2.83
CA ASN A 43 0.58 4.38 -4.29
C ASN A 43 0.29 5.71 -5.00
N ARG A 44 -0.60 6.53 -4.44
CA ARG A 44 -0.89 7.88 -4.96
C ARG A 44 0.06 8.97 -4.46
N SER A 45 1.20 8.59 -3.88
CA SER A 45 2.23 9.52 -3.40
C SER A 45 1.69 10.57 -2.39
N LYS A 46 0.67 10.23 -1.60
CA LYS A 46 0.01 11.14 -0.65
C LYS A 46 0.74 11.15 0.70
N ALA A 47 1.98 11.63 0.72
CA ALA A 47 2.83 11.60 1.91
C ALA A 47 2.19 12.20 3.17
N LYS A 48 1.45 13.32 3.05
CA LYS A 48 0.72 13.92 4.18
C LYS A 48 -0.39 13.00 4.72
N ALA A 49 -1.09 12.29 3.84
CA ALA A 49 -2.15 11.37 4.23
C ALA A 49 -1.57 10.16 4.94
N VAL A 50 -0.51 9.56 4.39
CA VAL A 50 0.23 8.47 5.01
C VAL A 50 0.74 8.88 6.39
N GLN A 51 1.39 10.04 6.49
CA GLN A 51 1.92 10.55 7.76
C GLN A 51 0.80 10.68 8.81
N VAL A 52 -0.34 11.29 8.46
CA VAL A 52 -1.47 11.43 9.37
C VAL A 52 -2.04 10.08 9.80
N MET A 53 -2.14 9.10 8.89
CA MET A 53 -2.60 7.75 9.23
C MET A 53 -1.63 7.07 10.22
N LEU A 54 -0.34 7.12 9.94
CA LEU A 54 0.70 6.54 10.78
C LEU A 54 0.82 7.21 12.15
N ASP A 55 0.66 8.54 12.21
CA ASP A 55 0.62 9.30 13.46
C ASP A 55 -0.67 9.02 14.24
N GLY A 56 -1.76 8.70 13.55
CA GLY A 56 -2.98 8.17 14.14
C GLY A 56 -2.87 6.74 14.69
N GLY A 57 -1.71 6.08 14.52
CA GLY A 57 -1.47 4.71 14.97
C GLY A 57 -2.12 3.65 14.08
N VAL A 58 -2.30 3.94 12.79
CA VAL A 58 -2.60 2.92 11.79
C VAL A 58 -1.35 2.07 11.57
N SER A 59 -1.52 0.75 11.53
CA SER A 59 -0.40 -0.17 11.32
C SER A 59 0.22 0.05 9.92
N PRO A 60 1.56 0.13 9.80
CA PRO A 60 2.22 0.25 8.51
C PRO A 60 2.27 -1.08 7.73
N ASN A 61 2.08 -2.22 8.41
CA ASN A 61 2.22 -3.57 7.86
C ASN A 61 0.87 -4.22 7.56
N ILE A 62 0.01 -3.54 6.78
CA ILE A 62 -1.30 -4.07 6.41
C ILE A 62 -1.14 -4.93 5.17
N LYS A 63 -1.44 -6.23 5.26
CA LYS A 63 -1.43 -7.11 4.08
C LYS A 63 -2.59 -6.78 3.14
N SER A 64 -2.32 -6.71 1.85
CA SER A 64 -3.38 -6.78 0.84
C SER A 64 -3.99 -8.18 0.77
N ASN A 65 -5.20 -8.28 0.23
CA ASN A 65 -5.88 -9.55 -0.04
C ASN A 65 -6.54 -9.51 -1.42
N PRO A 66 -5.75 -9.47 -2.51
CA PRO A 66 -6.32 -9.35 -3.85
C PRO A 66 -7.25 -10.51 -4.15
N PRO A 67 -8.44 -10.25 -4.74
CA PRO A 67 -9.36 -11.30 -5.13
C PRO A 67 -8.69 -12.22 -6.17
N GLN A 68 -8.93 -13.52 -6.06
CA GLN A 68 -8.53 -14.46 -7.12
C GLN A 68 -9.40 -14.20 -8.35
N LYS A 69 -8.87 -13.50 -9.35
CA LYS A 69 -9.54 -13.37 -10.65
C LYS A 69 -9.51 -14.72 -11.35
N GLN A 70 -10.52 -15.56 -11.15
CA GLN A 70 -10.78 -16.70 -12.03
C GLN A 70 -11.26 -16.13 -13.35
N LYS A 71 -10.38 -16.10 -14.35
CA LYS A 71 -10.76 -15.74 -15.71
C LYS A 71 -11.51 -16.94 -16.30
N GLN A 72 -12.83 -16.95 -16.16
CA GLN A 72 -13.65 -17.96 -16.81
C GLN A 72 -13.81 -17.54 -18.27
N ASN A 73 -13.01 -18.15 -19.15
CA ASN A 73 -13.20 -18.00 -20.59
C ASN A 73 -14.18 -19.09 -21.03
N ASP A 74 -15.41 -18.70 -21.35
CA ASP A 74 -16.30 -19.54 -22.17
C ASP A 74 -15.61 -19.74 -23.52
N TRP A 75 -14.93 -20.88 -23.70
CA TRP A 75 -14.90 -21.71 -24.92
C TRP A 75 -13.71 -22.67 -25.04
N ASN A 76 -12.79 -22.81 -24.08
CA ASN A 76 -11.78 -23.89 -24.16
C ASN A 76 -11.38 -24.45 -22.78
N LEU A 77 -11.68 -25.74 -22.59
CA LEU A 77 -11.44 -26.58 -21.41
C LEU A 77 -9.95 -26.97 -21.21
N ALA A 78 -9.02 -26.07 -21.55
CA ALA A 78 -7.61 -26.20 -21.22
C ALA A 78 -7.32 -25.27 -20.04
N ILE A 79 -7.12 -25.84 -18.86
CA ILE A 79 -6.57 -25.08 -17.72
C ILE A 79 -5.11 -24.79 -18.06
N ASP A 80 -4.85 -23.60 -18.59
CA ASP A 80 -3.48 -23.07 -18.65
C ASP A 80 -3.00 -22.85 -17.21
N ASN A 81 -2.26 -23.83 -16.69
CA ASN A 81 -1.60 -23.78 -15.39
C ASN A 81 -0.48 -22.71 -15.29
N ASN A 82 -0.30 -21.85 -16.31
CA ASN A 82 0.80 -20.91 -16.41
C ASN A 82 0.38 -19.45 -16.65
N GLY A 83 -0.79 -19.04 -16.14
CA GLY A 83 -1.30 -17.67 -16.34
C GLY A 83 -2.06 -17.08 -15.17
N SER A 84 -2.04 -17.72 -13.99
CA SER A 84 -2.54 -17.09 -12.77
C SER A 84 -1.62 -15.93 -12.41
N GLN A 85 -1.89 -14.73 -12.91
CA GLN A 85 -1.39 -13.51 -12.26
C GLN A 85 -2.06 -13.43 -10.89
N LYS A 86 -1.57 -14.25 -9.95
CA LYS A 86 -1.79 -14.03 -8.53
C LYS A 86 -1.12 -12.69 -8.27
N ASN A 87 -1.91 -11.64 -8.11
CA ASN A 87 -1.34 -10.40 -7.59
C ASN A 87 -0.70 -10.78 -6.24
N PRO A 88 0.63 -10.60 -6.09
CA PRO A 88 1.27 -10.97 -4.86
C PRO A 88 0.62 -10.17 -3.73
N ILE A 89 0.49 -10.80 -2.56
CA ILE A 89 0.18 -10.05 -1.35
C ILE A 89 1.31 -9.03 -1.21
N VAL A 90 0.94 -7.80 -0.93
CA VAL A 90 1.85 -6.66 -0.80
C VAL A 90 1.52 -5.93 0.47
N TYR A 91 2.52 -5.25 1.01
CA TYR A 91 2.38 -4.26 2.05
C TYR A 91 2.30 -2.85 1.46
N PRO A 92 1.85 -1.85 2.25
CA PRO A 92 1.76 -0.47 1.82
C PRO A 92 3.12 0.12 1.45
N MET A 93 4.21 -0.52 1.88
CA MET A 93 5.59 -0.16 1.57
C MET A 93 6.02 -0.64 0.18
N ASP A 94 5.48 -1.76 -0.31
CA ASP A 94 5.81 -2.32 -1.63
C ASP A 94 5.10 -1.58 -2.77
N VAL A 95 4.00 -0.89 -2.47
CA VAL A 95 3.19 -0.16 -3.46
C VAL A 95 3.47 1.34 -3.50
N VAL A 96 4.48 1.81 -2.76
CA VAL A 96 4.82 3.24 -2.70
C VAL A 96 5.35 3.69 -4.04
N GLU A 97 4.64 4.61 -4.69
CA GLU A 97 4.99 5.10 -6.02
C GLU A 97 4.86 6.62 -6.08
N GLY A 98 5.59 7.24 -7.01
CA GLY A 98 5.51 8.67 -7.31
C GLY A 98 6.55 9.56 -6.63
N PRO A 99 6.41 10.90 -6.76
CA PRO A 99 7.46 11.86 -6.42
C PRO A 99 7.75 11.95 -4.91
N ASN A 100 6.80 11.59 -4.05
CA ASN A 100 6.99 11.62 -2.60
C ASN A 100 7.35 10.25 -2.01
N ARG A 101 7.83 9.29 -2.83
CA ARG A 101 8.14 7.93 -2.37
C ARG A 101 9.12 7.92 -1.19
N ALA A 102 10.22 8.66 -1.26
CA ALA A 102 11.29 8.65 -0.27
C ALA A 102 10.76 9.07 1.11
N LYS A 103 9.92 10.11 1.14
CA LYS A 103 9.27 10.59 2.35
C LYS A 103 8.28 9.58 2.93
N ILE A 104 7.54 8.89 2.08
CA ILE A 104 6.59 7.84 2.51
C ILE A 104 7.34 6.64 3.07
N LEU A 105 8.38 6.18 2.39
CA LEU A 105 9.24 5.07 2.82
C LEU A 105 9.92 5.39 4.14
N SER A 106 10.51 6.58 4.30
CA SER A 106 11.09 7.03 5.57
C SER A 106 10.06 7.02 6.70
N ASN A 107 8.85 7.54 6.46
CA ASN A 107 7.78 7.51 7.46
C ASN A 107 7.35 6.08 7.84
N LEU A 108 7.23 5.18 6.86
CA LEU A 108 6.89 3.79 7.09
C LEU A 108 8.01 3.07 7.86
N LYS A 109 9.27 3.20 7.44
CA LYS A 109 10.48 2.65 8.09
C LYS A 109 10.55 3.11 9.56
N LYS A 110 10.35 4.41 9.81
CA LYS A 110 10.32 5.00 11.16
C LYS A 110 9.25 4.39 12.07
N LYS A 111 8.15 3.90 11.50
CA LYS A 111 7.04 3.26 12.24
C LYS A 111 7.13 1.72 12.25
N GLY A 112 8.22 1.14 11.75
CA GLY A 112 8.42 -0.31 11.69
C GLY A 112 7.75 -0.99 10.49
N GLY A 113 7.51 -0.24 9.42
CA GLY A 113 7.09 -0.77 8.12
C GLY A 113 8.13 -1.74 7.55
N LYS A 114 7.65 -2.85 6.97
CA LYS A 114 8.46 -3.87 6.31
C LYS A 114 7.95 -4.10 4.89
N PHE A 115 8.81 -4.63 4.03
CA PHE A 115 8.44 -5.13 2.71
C PHE A 115 7.81 -6.52 2.84
N TYR A 116 6.91 -6.86 1.93
CA TYR A 116 6.33 -8.19 1.88
C TYR A 116 7.28 -9.15 1.16
N GLY A 117 7.71 -10.20 1.86
CA GLY A 117 8.78 -11.08 1.41
C GLY A 117 10.14 -10.51 1.77
N ASN A 118 10.99 -11.32 2.41
CA ASN A 118 12.31 -10.89 2.90
C ASN A 118 13.31 -10.54 1.78
N GLU A 119 12.91 -10.60 0.51
CA GLU A 119 13.75 -10.22 -0.62
C GLU A 119 13.48 -8.75 -0.95
N MET A 120 14.37 -7.89 -0.47
CA MET A 120 14.48 -6.53 -0.98
C MET A 120 14.76 -6.66 -2.48
N THR A 121 13.72 -6.44 -3.31
CA THR A 121 13.88 -6.54 -4.76
C THR A 121 14.97 -5.56 -5.21
N LEU A 122 15.73 -5.91 -6.26
CA LEU A 122 16.74 -5.00 -6.83
C LEU A 122 16.17 -3.60 -7.12
N HIS A 123 14.87 -3.54 -7.47
CA HIS A 123 14.15 -2.29 -7.66
C HIS A 123 14.02 -1.45 -6.38
N HIS A 124 13.81 -2.09 -5.22
CA HIS A 124 13.75 -1.42 -3.92
C HIS A 124 15.14 -1.04 -3.40
N ALA A 125 16.18 -1.86 -3.63
CA ALA A 125 17.54 -1.60 -3.17
C ALA A 125 18.13 -0.32 -3.79
N VAL A 126 18.04 -0.18 -5.11
CA VAL A 126 18.47 1.03 -5.84
C VAL A 126 17.70 2.28 -5.35
N GLN A 127 16.45 2.13 -4.94
CA GLN A 127 15.63 3.23 -4.42
C GLN A 127 15.96 3.63 -2.98
N MET A 128 16.59 2.74 -2.18
CA MET A 128 16.97 3.00 -0.79
C MET A 128 18.35 3.63 -0.65
N GLU A 129 19.28 3.36 -1.57
CA GLU A 129 20.60 4.02 -1.58
C GLU A 129 20.44 5.56 -1.54
N ASP A 130 19.48 6.09 -2.30
CA ASP A 130 19.10 7.52 -2.28
C ASP A 130 18.59 8.03 -0.91
N ILE A 131 18.06 7.14 -0.05
CA ILE A 131 17.41 7.51 1.22
C ILE A 131 18.41 7.46 2.39
N ASP A 132 19.26 6.44 2.43
CA ASP A 132 20.24 6.26 3.50
C ASP A 132 21.36 7.33 3.44
N GLU A 133 21.63 7.91 2.26
CA GLU A 133 22.51 9.09 2.12
C GLU A 133 21.95 10.34 2.83
N ILE A 134 20.63 10.51 2.92
CA ILE A 134 19.97 11.68 3.53
C ILE A 134 20.08 11.63 5.07
N GLU A 135 20.21 10.44 5.66
CA GLU A 135 20.45 10.28 7.11
C GLU A 135 21.94 10.40 7.48
N SER A 136 22.84 10.36 6.50
CA SER A 136 24.29 10.33 6.71
C SER A 136 25.00 11.67 6.41
N GLY A 137 24.27 12.72 6.04
CA GLY A 137 24.79 14.04 5.65
C GLY A 137 24.53 15.17 6.65
#